data_AF-A0A558FHV9-F1
#
_entry.id   AF-A0A558FHV9-F1
#
_cell.length_a   1.000
_cell.length_b   1.000
_cell.length_c   1.000
_cell.angle_alpha   90.00
_cell.angle_beta   90.00
_cell.angle_gamma   90.00
#
_symmetry.space_group_name_H-M   'P 1'
#
loop_
_entity.id
_entity.type
_entity.pdbx_description
1 polymer ?
#
loop_
_entity_poly.entity_id
_entity_poly.type
_entity_poly.pdbx_seq_one_letter_code
_entity_poly.pdbx_strand_id
1 'polypeptide(L)'
;MVAARENGTAVEDVTDEERQRVYISLYQTHLPKLESAGLVDYDEEERSVELVPNVAKRGFFWMQPGASESWSRYYALLGALSWALILGLWAGLPGFALVSWSAVAVFVSAALLVLVLAQYLSERNGGTSADAFEALVE
;
A
#
# COMPACT_ATOMS: atom_id res chain seq x y z
N MET A 1 18.06 12.64 -16.19
CA MET A 1 19.19 11.81 -15.71
C MET A 1 19.42 12.12 -14.23
N VAL A 2 19.76 11.13 -13.40
CA VAL A 2 19.99 11.34 -11.95
C VAL A 2 21.13 12.32 -11.69
N ALA A 3 22.24 12.22 -12.42
CA ALA A 3 23.38 13.12 -12.26
C ALA A 3 23.06 14.60 -12.52
N ALA A 4 22.24 14.91 -13.53
CA ALA A 4 21.76 16.28 -13.76
C ALA A 4 20.91 16.80 -12.58
N ARG A 5 20.07 15.94 -12.00
CA ARG A 5 19.25 16.30 -10.82
C ARG A 5 20.11 16.55 -9.59
N GLU A 6 21.10 15.72 -9.33
CA GLU A 6 22.03 15.86 -8.20
C GLU A 6 22.89 17.13 -8.33
N ASN A 7 23.34 17.47 -9.54
CA ASN A 7 24.17 18.65 -9.79
C ASN A 7 23.36 19.91 -10.15
N GLY A 8 22.02 19.83 -10.20
CA GLY A 8 21.14 20.96 -10.53
C GLY A 8 21.36 21.54 -11.93
N THR A 9 21.85 20.74 -12.88
CA THR A 9 22.21 21.16 -14.24
C THR A 9 21.32 20.50 -15.30
N ALA A 10 21.34 21.02 -16.53
CA ALA A 10 20.66 20.40 -17.66
C ALA A 10 21.30 19.05 -18.00
N VAL A 11 20.56 18.15 -18.64
CA VAL A 11 21.07 16.80 -18.93
C VAL A 11 22.24 16.85 -19.92
N GLU A 12 22.22 17.83 -20.82
CA GLU A 12 23.22 18.08 -21.86
C GLU A 12 24.52 18.67 -21.30
N ASP A 13 24.45 19.33 -20.15
CA ASP A 13 25.56 20.04 -19.51
C ASP A 13 26.29 19.19 -18.45
N VAL A 14 25.86 17.94 -18.23
CA VAL A 14 26.50 17.02 -17.27
C VAL A 14 27.84 16.56 -17.82
N THR A 15 28.91 16.86 -17.10
CA THR A 15 30.27 16.40 -17.43
C THR A 15 30.48 14.92 -17.10
N ASP A 16 31.49 14.32 -17.74
CA ASP A 16 31.89 12.94 -17.45
C ASP A 16 32.34 12.75 -15.99
N GLU A 17 33.01 13.76 -15.41
CA GLU A 17 33.42 13.73 -13.99
C GLU A 17 32.23 13.73 -13.03
N GLU A 18 31.20 14.53 -13.31
CA GLU A 18 29.98 14.57 -12.51
C GLU A 18 29.19 13.27 -12.60
N ARG A 19 29.11 12.70 -13.80
CA ARG A 19 28.49 11.38 -14.00
C ARG A 19 29.26 10.30 -13.23
N GLN A 20 30.60 10.33 -13.31
CA GLN A 20 31.46 9.38 -12.60
C GLN A 20 31.31 9.51 -11.08
N ARG A 21 31.22 10.73 -10.54
CA ARG A 21 31.03 10.95 -9.10
C ARG A 21 29.70 10.37 -8.61
N VAL A 22 28.63 10.60 -9.36
CA VAL A 22 27.29 10.07 -9.02
C VAL A 22 27.28 8.55 -9.13
N TYR A 23 27.93 7.98 -10.15
CA TYR A 23 28.11 6.54 -10.29
C TYR A 23 28.83 5.92 -9.08
N ILE A 24 29.97 6.49 -8.68
CA ILE A 24 30.74 6.03 -7.51
C ILE A 24 29.90 6.12 -6.24
N SER A 25 29.22 7.25 -6.00
CA SER A 25 28.37 7.43 -4.82
C SER A 25 27.24 6.39 -4.77
N LEU A 26 26.60 6.10 -5.91
CA LEU A 26 25.52 5.12 -6.02
C LEU A 26 26.00 3.74 -5.55
N TYR A 27 27.15 3.29 -6.06
CA TYR A 27 27.71 1.98 -5.76
C TYR A 27 28.30 1.88 -4.34
N GLN A 28 28.98 2.92 -3.86
CA GLN A 28 29.67 2.85 -2.56
C GLN A 28 28.77 3.19 -1.37
N THR A 29 27.75 4.02 -1.57
CA THR A 29 26.94 4.52 -0.46
C THR A 29 25.48 4.08 -0.56
N HIS A 30 24.87 4.18 -1.74
CA HIS A 30 23.43 3.98 -1.86
C HIS A 30 23.07 2.50 -1.95
N LEU A 31 23.72 1.72 -2.82
CA LEU A 31 23.43 0.29 -2.98
C LEU A 31 23.64 -0.52 -1.70
N PRO A 32 24.77 -0.39 -0.96
CA PRO A 32 24.96 -1.12 0.30
C PRO A 32 23.90 -0.77 1.36
N LYS A 33 23.44 0.49 1.39
CA LYS A 33 22.36 0.90 2.30
C LYS A 33 21.02 0.31 1.89
N LEU A 34 20.71 0.31 0.59
CA LEU A 34 19.47 -0.28 0.08
C LEU A 34 19.43 -1.80 0.28
N GLU A 35 20.58 -2.46 0.13
CA GLU A 35 20.76 -3.88 0.42
C GLU A 35 20.61 -4.19 1.90
N SER A 36 21.27 -3.42 2.79
CA SER A 36 21.10 -3.56 4.24
C SER A 36 19.66 -3.32 4.71
N ALA A 37 18.88 -2.56 3.94
CA ALA A 37 17.46 -2.34 4.18
C ALA A 37 16.54 -3.40 3.52
N GLY A 38 17.11 -4.41 2.87
CA GLY A 38 16.37 -5.50 2.18
C GLY A 38 15.58 -5.04 0.95
N LEU A 39 15.98 -3.93 0.32
CA LEU A 39 15.28 -3.32 -0.81
C LEU A 39 15.84 -3.75 -2.18
N VAL A 40 17.12 -4.09 -2.24
CA VAL A 40 17.78 -4.60 -3.45
C VAL A 40 18.73 -5.72 -3.05
N ASP A 41 18.97 -6.64 -3.97
CA ASP A 41 20.06 -7.60 -3.92
C ASP A 41 21.20 -7.02 -4.78
N TYR A 42 22.35 -6.78 -4.17
CA TYR A 42 23.48 -6.13 -4.85
C TYR A 42 24.69 -7.06 -4.84
N ASP A 43 25.07 -7.54 -6.01
CA ASP A 43 26.29 -8.33 -6.19
C ASP A 43 27.45 -7.40 -6.57
N GLU A 44 28.42 -7.25 -5.66
CA GLU A 44 29.60 -6.42 -5.90
C GLU A 44 30.58 -7.03 -6.92
N GLU A 45 30.62 -8.36 -7.03
CA GLU A 45 31.50 -9.08 -7.96
C GLU A 45 30.96 -9.00 -9.40
N GLU A 46 29.66 -9.23 -9.57
CA GLU A 46 29.00 -9.16 -10.88
C GLU A 46 28.53 -7.74 -11.26
N ARG A 47 28.57 -6.79 -10.31
CA ARG A 47 27.99 -5.44 -10.42
C ARG A 47 26.53 -5.49 -10.86
N SER A 48 25.81 -6.51 -10.42
CA SER A 48 24.39 -6.69 -10.71
C SER A 48 23.58 -6.12 -9.55
N VAL A 49 22.43 -5.51 -9.88
CA VAL A 49 21.49 -5.00 -8.90
C VAL A 49 20.12 -5.51 -9.28
N GLU A 50 19.53 -6.31 -8.41
CA GLU A 50 18.17 -6.80 -8.59
C GLU A 50 17.26 -6.25 -7.49
N LEU A 51 16.04 -5.90 -7.86
CA LEU A 51 15.03 -5.55 -6.86
C LEU A 51 14.57 -6.83 -6.18
N VAL A 52 14.68 -6.90 -4.85
CA VAL A 52 14.22 -8.08 -4.12
C VAL A 52 12.73 -8.30 -4.42
N PRO A 53 12.30 -9.53 -4.73
CA PRO A 53 10.89 -9.84 -4.94
C PRO A 53 10.05 -9.35 -3.75
N ASN A 54 8.99 -8.57 -4.04
CA ASN A 54 8.04 -8.02 -3.07
C ASN A 54 8.46 -6.74 -2.29
N VAL A 55 9.55 -6.06 -2.65
CA VAL A 55 9.88 -4.72 -2.06
C VAL A 55 8.77 -3.69 -2.27
N ALA A 56 8.14 -3.74 -3.45
CA ALA A 56 6.94 -2.99 -3.80
C ALA A 56 5.74 -3.26 -2.85
N LYS A 57 5.66 -4.43 -2.22
CA LYS A 57 4.61 -4.80 -1.26
C LYS A 57 4.97 -4.48 0.20
N ARG A 58 6.27 -4.45 0.55
CA ARG A 58 6.74 -4.36 1.95
C ARG A 58 6.90 -2.94 2.50
N GLY A 59 7.27 -1.94 1.68
CA GLY A 59 7.67 -0.63 2.23
C GLY A 59 7.19 0.62 1.48
N PHE A 60 6.50 0.46 0.35
CA PHE A 60 6.10 1.58 -0.52
C PHE A 60 4.58 1.67 -0.72
N PHE A 61 3.78 1.15 0.22
CA PHE A 61 2.32 1.20 0.12
C PHE A 61 1.76 2.63 0.09
N TRP A 62 2.49 3.63 0.64
CA TRP A 62 2.17 5.06 0.54
C TRP A 62 2.62 5.72 -0.77
N MET A 63 3.48 5.08 -1.57
CA MET A 63 4.08 5.66 -2.78
C MET A 63 3.63 4.98 -4.08
N GLN A 64 2.91 3.87 -4.01
CA GLN A 64 2.21 3.33 -5.16
C GLN A 64 0.78 3.91 -5.24
N PRO A 65 0.41 4.58 -6.35
CA PRO A 65 -0.99 4.70 -6.78
C PRO A 65 -1.53 3.35 -7.31
N GLY A 66 -1.02 2.23 -6.79
CA GLY A 66 -1.31 0.88 -7.22
C GLY A 66 -2.42 0.29 -6.37
N ALA A 67 -3.66 0.48 -6.83
CA ALA A 67 -4.85 -0.27 -6.44
C ALA A 67 -4.90 -0.69 -4.96
N SER A 68 -5.19 0.26 -4.06
CA SER A 68 -5.70 -0.11 -2.75
C SER A 68 -6.86 -1.09 -2.96
N GLU A 69 -6.75 -2.27 -2.36
CA GLU A 69 -7.69 -3.36 -2.56
C GLU A 69 -9.14 -2.86 -2.39
N SER A 70 -10.00 -3.41 -3.24
CA SER A 70 -11.36 -2.98 -3.57
C SER A 70 -12.39 -2.82 -2.42
N TRP A 71 -11.95 -2.79 -1.17
CA TRP A 71 -12.76 -2.58 0.03
C TRP A 71 -13.62 -1.32 -0.03
N SER A 72 -13.14 -0.27 -0.71
CA SER A 72 -13.92 0.93 -0.99
C SER A 72 -15.26 0.63 -1.68
N ARG A 73 -15.34 -0.38 -2.56
CA ARG A 73 -16.59 -0.81 -3.20
C ARG A 73 -17.53 -1.48 -2.21
N TYR A 74 -17.02 -2.33 -1.32
CA TYR A 74 -17.84 -2.98 -0.29
C TYR A 74 -18.40 -1.96 0.71
N TYR A 75 -17.59 -1.00 1.15
CA TYR A 75 -18.05 0.10 1.99
C TYR A 75 -19.05 1.02 1.26
N ALA A 76 -18.83 1.31 -0.02
CA ALA A 76 -19.75 2.13 -0.82
C ALA A 76 -21.10 1.42 -1.03
N LEU A 77 -21.10 0.11 -1.33
CA LEU A 77 -22.32 -0.69 -1.45
C LEU A 77 -23.07 -0.76 -0.12
N LEU A 78 -22.36 -1.01 0.99
CA LEU A 78 -22.98 -1.04 2.30
C LEU A 78 -23.55 0.33 2.68
N GLY A 79 -22.83 1.41 2.40
CA GLY A 79 -23.30 2.78 2.63
C GLY A 79 -24.54 3.10 1.81
N ALA A 80 -24.54 2.79 0.52
CA ALA A 80 -25.70 2.99 -0.36
C ALA A 80 -26.90 2.17 0.10
N LEU A 81 -26.70 0.90 0.48
CA LEU A 81 -27.75 0.04 1.02
C LEU A 81 -28.32 0.59 2.34
N SER A 82 -27.44 1.05 3.23
CA SER A 82 -27.82 1.64 4.51
C SER A 82 -28.68 2.90 4.32
N TRP A 83 -28.29 3.78 3.39
CA TRP A 83 -29.08 4.96 3.02
C TRP A 83 -30.43 4.59 2.40
N ALA A 84 -30.47 3.59 1.53
CA ALA A 84 -31.72 3.13 0.92
C ALA A 84 -32.71 2.59 1.98
N LEU A 85 -32.22 1.83 2.97
CA LEU A 85 -33.03 1.34 4.09
C LEU A 85 -33.58 2.49 4.95
N ILE A 86 -32.73 3.47 5.26
CA ILE A 86 -33.09 4.68 6.04
C ILE A 86 -34.18 5.49 5.34
N LEU A 87 -34.03 5.74 4.03
CA LEU A 87 -35.00 6.49 3.23
C LEU A 87 -36.31 5.71 3.06
N GLY A 88 -36.25 4.39 2.88
CA GLY A 88 -37.43 3.53 2.80
C GLY A 88 -38.25 3.52 4.09
N LEU A 89 -37.59 3.49 5.25
CA LEU A 89 -38.23 3.63 6.55
C LEU A 89 -38.86 5.01 6.73
N TRP A 90 -38.12 6.06 6.36
CA TRP A 90 -38.58 7.45 6.49
C TRP A 90 -39.79 7.76 5.61
N ALA A 91 -39.82 7.21 4.38
CA ALA A 91 -40.93 7.34 3.45
C ALA A 91 -42.17 6.51 3.84
N GLY A 92 -42.10 5.69 4.90
CA GLY A 92 -43.23 4.91 5.40
C GLY A 92 -43.72 3.85 4.41
N LEU A 93 -42.83 3.31 3.58
CA LEU A 93 -43.20 2.31 2.58
C LEU A 93 -43.80 1.05 3.24
N PRO A 94 -44.84 0.43 2.66
CA PRO A 94 -45.57 -0.68 3.28
C PRO A 94 -44.69 -1.92 3.55
N GLY A 95 -43.61 -2.13 2.77
CA GLY A 95 -42.63 -3.20 3.01
C GLY A 95 -41.71 -2.96 4.22
N PHE A 96 -41.65 -1.73 4.75
CA PHE A 96 -40.78 -1.33 5.85
C PHE A 96 -41.55 -1.12 7.17
N ALA A 97 -42.88 -1.26 7.16
CA ALA A 97 -43.73 -1.08 8.34
C ALA A 97 -43.44 -2.06 9.49
N LEU A 98 -42.81 -3.20 9.19
CA LEU A 98 -42.41 -4.22 10.17
C LEU A 98 -40.98 -4.02 10.70
N VAL A 99 -40.22 -3.06 10.14
CA VAL A 99 -38.81 -2.87 10.44
C VAL A 99 -38.65 -1.68 11.39
N SER A 100 -38.14 -1.93 12.59
CA SER A 100 -37.86 -0.87 13.56
C SER A 100 -36.55 -0.13 13.24
N TRP A 101 -36.47 1.14 13.65
CA TRP A 101 -35.22 1.92 13.56
C TRP A 101 -34.05 1.25 14.29
N SER A 102 -34.32 0.57 15.41
CA SER A 102 -33.32 -0.21 16.14
C SER A 102 -32.80 -1.40 15.32
N ALA A 103 -33.66 -2.08 14.57
CA ALA A 103 -33.25 -3.19 13.71
C ALA A 103 -32.32 -2.72 12.58
N VAL A 104 -32.60 -1.56 11.97
CA VAL A 104 -31.72 -0.95 10.96
C VAL A 104 -30.37 -0.57 11.57
N ALA A 105 -30.35 0.06 12.74
CA ALA A 105 -29.11 0.45 13.42
C ALA A 105 -28.23 -0.77 13.77
N VAL A 106 -28.84 -1.84 14.28
CA VAL A 106 -28.14 -3.10 14.58
C VAL A 106 -27.60 -3.74 13.31
N PHE A 107 -28.39 -3.79 12.24
CA PHE A 107 -27.97 -4.36 10.96
C PHE A 107 -26.76 -3.64 10.37
N VAL A 108 -26.82 -2.31 10.27
CA VAL A 108 -25.71 -1.50 9.72
C VAL A 108 -24.45 -1.64 10.57
N SER A 109 -24.59 -1.57 11.90
CA SER A 109 -23.45 -1.69 12.82
C SER A 109 -22.81 -3.09 12.75
N ALA A 110 -23.61 -4.15 12.70
CA ALA A 110 -23.11 -5.52 12.56
C ALA A 110 -22.41 -5.74 11.21
N ALA A 111 -23.00 -5.24 10.12
CA ALA A 111 -22.41 -5.34 8.78
C ALA A 111 -21.08 -4.60 8.69
N LEU A 112 -20.98 -3.40 9.30
CA LEU A 112 -19.72 -2.66 9.39
C LEU A 112 -18.67 -3.40 10.23
N LEU A 113 -19.05 -3.93 11.40
CA LEU A 113 -18.13 -4.70 12.24
C LEU A 113 -17.58 -5.93 11.51
N VAL A 114 -18.43 -6.65 10.77
CA VAL A 114 -18.00 -7.80 9.96
C VAL A 114 -17.02 -7.38 8.87
N LEU A 115 -17.28 -6.26 8.17
CA LEU A 115 -16.35 -5.74 7.16
C LEU A 115 -15.00 -5.34 7.75
N VAL A 116 -15.01 -4.65 8.89
CA VAL A 116 -13.79 -4.24 9.60
C VAL A 116 -13.01 -5.47 10.06
N LEU A 117 -13.68 -6.46 10.63
CA LEU A 117 -13.04 -7.72 11.04
C LEU A 117 -12.47 -8.48 9.84
N ALA A 118 -13.21 -8.55 8.72
CA ALA A 118 -12.75 -9.20 7.51
C ALA A 118 -11.50 -8.51 6.94
N GLN A 119 -11.50 -7.18 6.91
CA GLN A 119 -10.34 -6.39 6.49
C GLN A 119 -9.14 -6.63 7.44
N TYR A 120 -9.35 -6.56 8.75
CA TYR A 120 -8.31 -6.78 9.75
C TYR A 120 -7.69 -8.18 9.65
N LEU A 121 -8.50 -9.22 9.46
CA LEU A 121 -8.00 -10.58 9.27
C LEU A 121 -7.26 -10.75 7.93
N SER A 122 -7.73 -10.10 6.87
CA SER A 122 -7.06 -10.10 5.56
C SER A 122 -5.67 -9.46 5.65
N GLU A 123 -5.58 -8.31 6.32
CA GLU A 123 -4.32 -7.59 6.53
C GLU A 123 -3.37 -8.39 7.45
N ARG A 124 -3.87 -8.99 8.53
CA ARG A 124 -3.08 -9.83 9.44
C ARG A 124 -2.49 -11.06 8.76
N ASN A 125 -3.26 -11.74 7.91
CA ASN A 125 -2.78 -12.90 7.16
C ASN A 125 -1.73 -12.50 6.10
N GLY A 126 -1.78 -11.27 5.59
CA GLY A 126 -0.69 -10.69 4.81
C GLY A 126 0.56 -10.42 5.65
N GLY A 127 0.39 -9.95 6.90
CA GLY A 127 1.46 -9.61 7.84
C GLY A 127 2.26 -10.80 8.38
N THR A 128 1.71 -12.01 8.45
CA THR A 128 2.45 -13.23 8.90
C THR A 128 3.68 -13.54 8.02
N SER A 129 3.71 -13.04 6.78
CA SER A 129 4.89 -13.15 5.91
C SER A 129 6.02 -12.16 6.25
N ALA A 130 5.72 -11.08 6.98
CA ALA A 130 6.68 -10.07 7.43
C ALA A 130 7.40 -10.50 8.72
N ASP A 131 6.69 -11.10 9.67
CA ASP A 131 7.31 -11.63 10.91
C ASP A 131 8.30 -12.77 10.60
N ALA A 132 7.99 -13.59 9.58
CA ALA A 132 8.89 -14.63 9.09
C ALA A 132 10.16 -14.06 8.40
N PHE A 133 10.10 -12.81 7.94
CA PHE A 133 11.23 -12.12 7.33
C PHE A 133 12.12 -11.45 8.40
N GLU A 134 11.55 -10.86 9.45
CA GLU A 134 12.34 -10.38 10.61
C GLU A 134 13.13 -11.53 11.26
N ALA A 135 12.52 -12.71 11.39
CA ALA A 135 13.19 -13.91 11.91
C ALA A 135 14.29 -14.48 11.01
N LEU A 136 14.40 -14.03 9.75
CA LEU A 136 15.48 -14.40 8.82
C LEU A 136 16.60 -13.36 8.77
N VAL A 137 16.38 -12.16 9.30
CA VAL A 137 17.33 -11.04 9.29
C VAL A 137 18.06 -10.89 10.64
N GLU A 138 17.52 -11.45 11.74
CA GLU A 138 18.28 -11.76 12.97
C GLU A 138 19.18 -13.00 12.82
#